data_AF-A0A1H3QRW1-F1
#
_entry.id   AF-A0A1H3QRW1-F1
#
_cell.length_a   1.000
_cell.length_b   1.000
_cell.length_c   1.000
_cell.angle_alpha   90.00
_cell.angle_beta   90.00
_cell.angle_gamma   90.00
#
_symmetry.space_group_name_H-M   'P 1'
#
loop_
_entity.id
_entity.type
_entity.pdbx_description
1 polymer ?
#
loop_
_entity_poly.entity_id
_entity_poly.type
_entity_poly.pdbx_seq_one_letter_code
_entity_poly.pdbx_strand_id
1 'polypeptide(L)'
;MHAPRSPSRRRVLVDACAGAAVLGLSPLAFAGTGARTLPGSGIALPTGDVRDFDFFVGHWSFRNRRLKQRWIGSDDWDEFPASLRCESRMGGIVNLDEGAFPTKGWQGMTVRVFNLAEKRWYLYWIDSSTGRLFPPVAGGFDGDRGTFYGDDSDEGRPVKVRFIWTRIDADHARWEQAFSRDGKAWETNWTMEHTRIAA
;
A
#
# COMPACT_ATOMS: atom_id res chain seq x y z
N MET A 1 37.80 24.55 62.98
CA MET A 1 38.39 25.35 61.86
C MET A 1 38.18 24.54 60.59
N HIS A 2 37.47 25.01 59.57
CA HIS A 2 37.86 26.04 58.58
C HIS A 2 39.06 25.62 57.71
N ALA A 3 38.87 25.59 56.39
CA ALA A 3 39.85 25.14 55.40
C ALA A 3 40.29 26.30 54.46
N PRO A 4 41.53 26.29 53.96
CA PRO A 4 41.96 27.04 52.77
C PRO A 4 41.68 26.19 51.49
N ARG A 5 41.16 26.68 50.36
CA ARG A 5 41.56 27.81 49.47
C ARG A 5 43.01 27.60 48.95
N SER A 6 43.37 27.75 47.67
CA SER A 6 42.92 28.69 46.61
C SER A 6 43.44 28.20 45.19
N PRO A 7 43.49 28.98 44.06
CA PRO A 7 42.38 29.24 43.12
C PRO A 7 42.71 29.13 41.58
N SER A 8 41.70 29.43 40.74
CA SER A 8 41.79 30.01 39.35
C SER A 8 42.22 29.10 38.18
N ARG A 9 41.84 29.28 36.88
CA ARG A 9 41.06 30.26 36.07
C ARG A 9 40.11 29.45 35.11
N ARG A 10 39.18 29.93 34.27
CA ARG A 10 38.61 31.25 33.85
C ARG A 10 37.19 31.41 34.50
N ARG A 11 36.09 32.08 34.07
CA ARG A 11 35.54 32.82 32.88
C ARG A 11 35.21 31.99 31.61
N VAL A 12 34.18 32.26 30.79
CA VAL A 12 33.16 33.35 30.63
C VAL A 12 31.76 32.68 30.63
N LEU A 13 30.72 33.15 31.34
CA LEU A 13 29.58 34.02 30.87
C LEU A 13 29.00 33.67 29.47
N VAL A 14 27.71 33.79 29.16
CA VAL A 14 26.70 34.85 29.48
C VAL A 14 25.32 34.26 29.83
N ASP A 15 24.47 35.09 30.44
CA ASP A 15 23.10 34.88 30.92
C ASP A 15 22.05 34.50 29.86
N ALA A 16 20.97 33.83 30.30
CA ALA A 16 19.64 33.92 29.71
C ALA A 16 18.54 33.72 30.79
N CYS A 17 17.49 34.53 30.74
CA CYS A 17 16.50 34.68 31.82
C CYS A 17 15.63 33.44 32.07
N ALA A 18 15.11 33.33 33.30
CA ALA A 18 14.05 32.38 33.63
C ALA A 18 12.75 32.74 32.88
N GLY A 19 12.25 31.78 32.09
CA GLY A 19 10.94 31.86 31.44
C GLY A 19 10.17 30.57 31.68
N ALA A 20 9.25 30.57 32.64
CA ALA A 20 8.41 29.42 32.96
C ALA A 20 7.29 29.26 31.89
N ALA A 21 7.68 28.87 30.68
CA ALA A 21 6.74 28.48 29.65
C ALA A 21 5.99 27.22 30.12
N VAL A 22 4.69 27.38 30.43
CA VAL A 22 3.80 26.24 30.64
C VAL A 22 3.78 25.46 29.32
N LEU A 23 4.42 24.29 29.31
CA LEU A 23 4.29 23.34 28.22
C LEU A 23 2.84 22.87 28.21
N GLY A 24 2.03 23.53 27.38
CA GLY A 24 0.70 23.09 27.04
C GLY A 24 0.82 21.70 26.44
N LEU A 25 0.50 20.68 27.24
CA LEU A 25 0.28 19.32 26.80
C LEU A 25 -1.00 19.32 25.96
N SER A 26 -0.88 19.83 24.73
CA SER A 26 -1.78 19.48 23.63
C SER A 26 -1.88 17.96 23.64
N PRO A 27 -3.06 17.38 23.96
CA PRO A 27 -3.17 15.93 23.97
C PRO A 27 -2.80 15.45 22.57
N LEU A 28 -1.83 14.54 22.50
CA LEU A 28 -1.60 13.76 21.29
C LEU A 28 -2.93 13.08 20.98
N ALA A 29 -3.66 13.63 20.00
CA ALA A 29 -4.88 13.04 19.53
C ALA A 29 -4.50 11.66 18.98
N PHE A 30 -4.83 10.61 19.74
CA PHE A 30 -4.74 9.26 19.24
C PHE A 30 -5.52 9.23 17.93
N ALA A 31 -4.81 9.06 16.82
CA ALA A 31 -5.42 8.93 15.50
C ALA A 31 -6.38 7.74 15.60
N GLY A 32 -7.68 8.05 15.64
CA GLY A 32 -8.67 7.10 16.12
C GLY A 32 -8.71 5.86 15.25
N THR A 33 -9.07 4.72 15.84
CA THR A 33 -9.42 3.47 15.14
C THR A 33 -10.76 3.59 14.39
N GLY A 34 -10.97 4.73 13.72
CA GLY A 34 -12.21 5.08 13.03
C GLY A 34 -12.29 4.41 11.66
N ALA A 35 -13.52 4.14 11.23
CA ALA A 35 -13.79 3.65 9.88
C ALA A 35 -13.40 4.72 8.84
N ARG A 36 -12.22 4.58 8.23
CA ARG A 36 -11.77 5.43 7.13
C ARG A 36 -12.58 5.08 5.87
N THR A 37 -13.12 6.09 5.19
CA THR A 37 -13.84 5.93 3.92
C THR A 37 -13.01 6.39 2.72
N LEU A 38 -13.33 5.88 1.54
CA LEU A 38 -12.77 6.37 0.28
C LEU A 38 -13.43 7.73 -0.08
N PRO A 39 -12.66 8.81 -0.32
CA PRO A 39 -13.20 10.15 -0.55
C PRO A 39 -14.28 10.22 -1.63
N GLY A 40 -15.30 11.05 -1.43
CA GLY A 40 -16.40 11.21 -2.39
C GLY A 40 -17.24 9.95 -2.62
N SER A 41 -17.22 8.98 -1.69
CA SER A 41 -18.01 7.75 -1.75
C SER A 41 -18.47 7.33 -0.35
N GLY A 42 -19.41 6.37 -0.29
CA GLY A 42 -19.82 5.70 0.96
C GLY A 42 -18.98 4.46 1.31
N ILE A 43 -17.88 4.19 0.60
CA ILE A 43 -17.11 2.94 0.75
C ILE A 43 -16.23 3.04 2.00
N ALA A 44 -16.50 2.18 2.99
CA ALA A 44 -15.58 1.94 4.10
C ALA A 44 -14.36 1.13 3.59
N LEU A 45 -13.16 1.56 3.95
CA LEU A 45 -11.91 0.86 3.65
C LEU A 45 -11.73 -0.30 4.64
N PRO A 46 -11.52 -1.56 4.19
CA PRO A 46 -11.26 -2.68 5.09
C PRO A 46 -9.96 -2.49 5.89
N THR A 47 -9.95 -2.93 7.13
CA THR A 47 -8.74 -3.18 7.93
C THR A 47 -8.21 -4.60 7.64
N GLY A 48 -7.02 -4.92 8.14
CA GLY A 48 -6.42 -6.26 8.03
C GLY A 48 -5.30 -6.46 9.06
N ASP A 49 -4.47 -7.47 8.87
CA ASP A 49 -3.33 -7.78 9.73
C ASP A 49 -1.97 -7.60 9.03
N VAL A 50 -0.90 -7.40 9.81
CA VAL A 50 0.48 -7.24 9.34
C VAL A 50 1.06 -8.53 8.70
N ARG A 51 0.37 -9.67 8.80
CA ARG A 51 0.72 -10.93 8.12
C ARG A 51 -0.14 -11.22 6.87
N ASP A 52 -1.07 -10.35 6.49
CA ASP A 52 -2.03 -10.56 5.38
C ASP A 52 -1.40 -11.03 4.05
N PHE A 53 -0.20 -10.54 3.71
CA PHE A 53 0.52 -10.84 2.47
C PHE A 53 1.57 -11.95 2.59
N ASP A 54 1.68 -12.64 3.73
CA ASP A 54 2.66 -13.72 3.94
C ASP A 54 2.58 -14.83 2.89
N PHE A 55 1.35 -15.22 2.54
CA PHE A 55 1.10 -16.23 1.51
C PHE A 55 1.79 -15.89 0.18
N PHE A 56 1.94 -14.60 -0.14
CA PHE A 56 2.42 -14.12 -1.42
C PHE A 56 3.95 -14.03 -1.52
N VAL A 57 4.69 -14.15 -0.41
CA VAL A 57 6.16 -14.14 -0.44
C VAL A 57 6.69 -15.35 -1.23
N GLY A 58 7.68 -15.14 -2.10
CA GLY A 58 8.26 -16.16 -2.98
C GLY A 58 8.27 -15.77 -4.46
N HIS A 59 8.37 -16.76 -5.35
CA HIS A 59 8.32 -16.56 -6.80
C HIS A 59 6.99 -17.07 -7.37
N TRP A 60 6.45 -16.33 -8.33
CA TRP A 60 5.16 -16.61 -8.94
C TRP A 60 5.21 -16.44 -10.45
N SER A 61 4.54 -17.36 -11.15
CA SER A 61 4.06 -17.13 -12.51
C SER A 61 2.60 -16.66 -12.45
N PHE A 62 2.17 -15.82 -13.38
CA PHE A 62 0.76 -15.42 -13.46
C PHE A 62 0.27 -15.20 -14.88
N ARG A 63 -1.02 -15.52 -15.08
CA ARG A 63 -1.74 -15.32 -16.35
C ARG A 63 -2.64 -14.11 -16.20
N ASN A 64 -2.34 -13.07 -16.98
CA ASN A 64 -3.12 -11.84 -17.04
C ASN A 64 -4.27 -12.01 -18.04
N ARG A 65 -5.43 -11.45 -17.71
CA ARG A 65 -6.47 -11.07 -18.67
C ARG A 65 -6.79 -9.60 -18.43
N ARG A 66 -6.60 -8.71 -19.40
CA ARG A 66 -6.91 -7.27 -19.28
C ARG A 66 -7.82 -6.81 -20.42
N LEU A 67 -8.88 -6.05 -20.13
CA LEU A 67 -9.76 -5.52 -21.18
C LEU A 67 -8.97 -4.59 -22.10
N LYS A 68 -9.15 -4.77 -23.42
CA LYS A 68 -8.56 -3.87 -24.43
C LYS A 68 -9.26 -2.52 -24.49
N GLN A 69 -10.54 -2.49 -24.15
CA GLN A 69 -11.37 -1.28 -24.11
C GLN A 69 -12.29 -1.33 -22.88
N ARG A 70 -12.30 -0.24 -22.11
CA ARG A 70 -13.13 -0.06 -20.90
C ARG A 70 -14.39 0.76 -21.22
N TRP A 71 -15.37 0.71 -20.33
CA TRP A 71 -16.58 1.54 -20.31
C TRP A 71 -17.58 1.35 -21.47
N ILE A 72 -17.40 0.33 -22.31
CA ILE A 72 -18.28 0.02 -23.45
C ILE A 72 -19.00 -1.33 -23.32
N GLY A 73 -18.84 -2.03 -22.19
CA GLY A 73 -19.34 -3.41 -22.04
C GLY A 73 -18.60 -4.42 -22.90
N SER A 74 -17.29 -4.22 -23.09
CA SER A 74 -16.44 -5.13 -23.86
C SER A 74 -16.18 -6.44 -23.11
N ASP A 75 -16.11 -7.53 -23.87
CA ASP A 75 -15.55 -8.82 -23.43
C ASP A 75 -14.32 -9.20 -24.28
N ASP A 76 -13.65 -8.21 -24.88
CA ASP A 76 -12.40 -8.42 -25.62
C ASP A 76 -11.17 -8.20 -24.73
N TRP A 77 -10.51 -9.31 -24.41
CA TRP A 77 -9.38 -9.38 -23.46
C TRP A 77 -8.04 -9.56 -24.18
N ASP A 78 -7.03 -8.84 -23.71
CA ASP A 78 -5.62 -9.08 -23.96
C ASP A 78 -5.08 -10.03 -22.88
N GLU A 79 -4.60 -11.20 -23.28
CA GLU A 79 -4.14 -12.25 -22.37
C GLU A 79 -2.63 -12.46 -22.50
N PHE A 80 -1.91 -12.47 -21.37
CA PHE A 80 -0.45 -12.52 -21.39
C PHE A 80 0.18 -13.14 -20.13
N PRO A 81 1.25 -13.95 -20.28
CA PRO A 81 2.02 -14.45 -19.16
C PRO A 81 2.95 -13.38 -18.59
N ALA A 82 3.19 -13.44 -17.28
CA ALA A 82 4.19 -12.68 -16.56
C ALA A 82 4.72 -13.49 -15.38
N SER A 83 5.79 -13.01 -14.73
CA SER A 83 6.34 -13.60 -13.51
C SER A 83 6.86 -12.53 -12.58
N LEU A 84 6.76 -12.78 -11.27
CA LEU A 84 7.23 -11.86 -10.23
C LEU A 84 7.95 -12.58 -9.10
N ARG A 85 8.78 -11.80 -8.40
CA ARG A 85 9.35 -12.13 -7.10
C ARG A 85 8.72 -11.22 -6.06
N CYS A 86 8.27 -11.78 -4.94
CA CYS A 86 7.73 -11.05 -3.82
C CYS A 86 8.53 -11.29 -2.53
N GLU A 87 8.84 -10.22 -1.80
CA GLU A 87 9.71 -10.21 -0.63
C GLU A 87 9.08 -9.46 0.55
N SER A 88 9.12 -10.09 1.73
CA SER A 88 8.80 -9.42 2.99
C SER A 88 10.02 -8.68 3.55
N ARG A 89 9.76 -7.49 4.12
CA ARG A 89 10.75 -6.57 4.70
C ARG A 89 10.23 -5.99 6.02
N MET A 90 11.13 -5.45 6.84
CA MET A 90 10.80 -4.74 8.10
C MET A 90 9.84 -5.52 9.02
N GLY A 91 10.11 -6.81 9.23
CA GLY A 91 9.28 -7.66 10.12
C GLY A 91 7.88 -7.96 9.61
N GLY A 92 7.62 -7.80 8.31
CA GLY A 92 6.30 -8.00 7.69
C GLY A 92 5.54 -6.72 7.38
N ILE A 93 5.95 -5.57 7.95
CA ILE A 93 5.29 -4.28 7.76
C ILE A 93 5.39 -3.78 6.30
N VAL A 94 6.41 -4.24 5.56
CA VAL A 94 6.61 -3.91 4.15
C VAL A 94 6.63 -5.19 3.31
N ASN A 95 5.97 -5.16 2.17
CA ASN A 95 5.97 -6.24 1.18
C ASN A 95 6.25 -5.62 -0.20
N LEU A 96 7.23 -6.14 -0.92
CA LEU A 96 7.63 -5.68 -2.26
C LEU A 96 7.36 -6.80 -3.25
N ASP A 97 6.76 -6.52 -4.41
CA ASP A 97 6.94 -7.37 -5.59
C ASP A 97 7.56 -6.60 -6.75
N GLU A 98 8.32 -7.31 -7.57
CA GLU A 98 8.80 -6.85 -8.87
C GLU A 98 8.49 -7.94 -9.89
N GLY A 99 7.82 -7.56 -10.99
CA GLY A 99 7.35 -8.45 -12.03
C GLY A 99 7.74 -8.00 -13.43
N ALA A 100 8.17 -8.95 -14.25
CA ALA A 100 8.48 -8.73 -15.66
C ALA A 100 7.32 -9.19 -16.54
N PHE A 101 7.07 -8.44 -17.62
CA PHE A 101 6.03 -8.72 -18.61
C PHE A 101 6.69 -8.89 -20.00
N PRO A 102 7.35 -10.03 -20.29
CA PRO A 102 8.26 -10.16 -21.44
C PRO A 102 7.58 -9.95 -22.80
N THR A 103 6.30 -10.33 -22.90
CA THR A 103 5.46 -10.17 -24.10
C THR A 103 4.98 -8.73 -24.32
N LYS A 104 5.23 -7.83 -23.37
CA LYS A 104 4.81 -6.41 -23.39
C LYS A 104 5.99 -5.42 -23.27
N GLY A 105 7.18 -5.90 -22.91
CA GLY A 105 8.41 -5.10 -22.89
C GLY A 105 8.60 -4.16 -21.69
N TRP A 106 7.84 -4.35 -20.61
CA TRP A 106 7.92 -3.52 -19.40
C TRP A 106 7.98 -4.38 -18.11
N GLN A 107 8.34 -3.72 -17.01
CA GLN A 107 8.36 -4.25 -15.65
C GLN A 107 7.43 -3.43 -14.76
N GLY A 108 6.84 -4.06 -13.75
CA GLY A 108 6.01 -3.40 -12.76
C GLY A 108 6.41 -3.80 -11.33
N MET A 109 6.14 -2.91 -10.37
CA MET A 109 6.50 -3.12 -8.97
C MET A 109 5.38 -2.67 -8.04
N THR A 110 5.01 -3.50 -7.07
CA THR A 110 4.05 -3.13 -6.02
C THR A 110 4.78 -2.95 -4.69
N VAL A 111 4.74 -1.73 -4.15
CA VAL A 111 5.17 -1.43 -2.77
C VAL A 111 3.96 -1.49 -1.85
N ARG A 112 3.95 -2.43 -0.90
CA ARG A 112 2.91 -2.57 0.12
C ARG A 112 3.45 -2.15 1.48
N VAL A 113 2.70 -1.31 2.20
CA VAL A 113 3.06 -0.85 3.55
C VAL A 113 1.86 -0.98 4.49
N PHE A 114 2.06 -1.58 5.66
CA PHE A 114 1.03 -1.69 6.70
C PHE A 114 1.12 -0.52 7.70
N ASN A 115 0.06 0.29 7.76
CA ASN A 115 -0.10 1.29 8.81
C ASN A 115 -0.62 0.62 10.09
N LEU A 116 0.27 0.49 11.08
CA LEU A 116 -0.02 -0.15 12.37
C LEU A 116 -1.15 0.52 13.17
N ALA A 117 -1.31 1.84 13.06
CA ALA A 117 -2.33 2.60 13.80
C ALA A 117 -3.71 2.47 13.14
N GLU A 118 -3.77 2.51 11.80
CA GLU A 118 -5.01 2.27 11.04
C GLU A 118 -5.38 0.79 10.89
N LYS A 119 -4.46 -0.13 11.22
CA LYS A 119 -4.51 -1.56 10.88
C LYS A 119 -4.86 -1.80 9.41
N ARG A 120 -4.10 -1.14 8.52
CA ARG A 120 -4.47 -1.02 7.10
C ARG A 120 -3.26 -1.09 6.18
N TRP A 121 -3.39 -1.87 5.12
CA TRP A 121 -2.43 -1.94 4.03
C TRP A 121 -2.66 -0.83 3.01
N TYR A 122 -1.57 -0.27 2.50
CA TYR A 122 -1.51 0.64 1.37
C TYR A 122 -0.65 0.00 0.28
N LEU A 123 -1.20 -0.14 -0.93
CA LEU A 123 -0.56 -0.76 -2.09
C LEU A 123 -0.31 0.33 -3.13
N TYR A 124 0.96 0.64 -3.40
CA TYR A 124 1.40 1.59 -4.41
C TYR A 124 1.98 0.85 -5.61
N TRP A 125 1.54 1.19 -6.82
CA TRP A 125 2.05 0.62 -8.07
C TRP A 125 3.11 1.54 -8.71
N ILE A 126 4.09 0.93 -9.37
CA ILE A 126 5.10 1.57 -10.21
C ILE A 126 5.16 0.83 -11.55
N ASP A 127 5.15 1.57 -12.66
CA ASP A 127 5.40 1.05 -14.01
C ASP A 127 6.75 1.58 -14.53
N SER A 128 7.64 0.68 -14.96
CA SER A 128 8.95 1.03 -15.54
C SER A 128 8.85 1.94 -16.76
N SER A 129 7.74 1.92 -17.50
CA SER A 129 7.53 2.74 -18.70
C SER A 129 7.45 4.25 -18.40
N THR A 130 7.13 4.62 -17.14
CA THR A 130 7.01 6.01 -16.70
C THR A 130 7.80 6.35 -15.44
N GLY A 131 8.24 5.35 -14.66
CA GLY A 131 8.88 5.54 -13.35
C GLY A 131 7.97 6.17 -12.28
N ARG A 132 6.66 6.33 -12.56
CA ARG A 132 5.71 7.01 -11.69
C ARG A 132 5.20 6.07 -10.60
N LEU A 133 5.26 6.54 -9.35
CA LEU A 133 4.48 5.99 -8.24
C LEU A 133 3.01 6.42 -8.40
N PHE A 134 2.09 5.47 -8.50
CA PHE A 134 0.66 5.73 -8.64
C PHE A 134 -0.01 5.95 -7.27
N PRO A 135 -1.19 6.60 -7.22
CA PRO A 135 -1.98 6.71 -6.01
C PRO A 135 -2.26 5.32 -5.40
N PRO A 136 -2.22 5.15 -4.07
CA PRO A 136 -2.41 3.85 -3.47
C PRO A 136 -3.89 3.43 -3.45
N VAL A 137 -4.12 2.12 -3.56
CA VAL A 137 -5.32 1.52 -2.96
C VAL A 137 -5.05 1.15 -1.50
N ALA A 138 -6.05 1.26 -0.64
CA ALA A 138 -5.96 0.99 0.78
C ALA A 138 -7.02 -0.02 1.23
N GLY A 139 -6.66 -0.93 2.14
CA GLY A 139 -7.51 -2.05 2.52
C GLY A 139 -6.86 -3.07 3.48
N GLY A 140 -7.32 -4.31 3.41
CA GLY A 140 -6.85 -5.45 4.19
C GLY A 140 -7.63 -6.72 3.87
N PHE A 141 -7.33 -7.82 4.57
CA PHE A 141 -8.01 -9.10 4.39
C PHE A 141 -9.08 -9.39 5.45
N ASP A 142 -10.14 -10.04 5.00
CA ASP A 142 -11.09 -10.80 5.84
C ASP A 142 -10.99 -12.28 5.41
N GLY A 143 -10.45 -13.12 6.31
CA GLY A 143 -10.03 -14.48 5.97
C GLY A 143 -9.06 -14.51 4.78
N ASP A 144 -9.45 -15.22 3.72
CA ASP A 144 -8.68 -15.37 2.48
C ASP A 144 -9.00 -14.32 1.42
N ARG A 145 -9.91 -13.37 1.71
CA ARG A 145 -10.33 -12.33 0.78
C ARG A 145 -9.76 -10.97 1.17
N GLY A 146 -8.78 -10.51 0.40
CA GLY A 146 -8.29 -9.13 0.47
C GLY A 146 -9.20 -8.19 -0.33
N THR A 147 -9.56 -7.04 0.22
CA THR A 147 -10.30 -6.01 -0.53
C THR A 147 -9.73 -4.62 -0.24
N PHE A 148 -9.45 -3.87 -1.31
CA PHE A 148 -8.75 -2.59 -1.26
C PHE A 148 -9.40 -1.59 -2.21
N TYR A 149 -9.40 -0.30 -1.85
CA TYR A 149 -9.97 0.76 -2.69
C TYR A 149 -9.06 2.00 -2.75
N GLY A 150 -9.08 2.69 -3.89
CA GLY A 150 -8.32 3.92 -4.12
C GLY A 150 -8.98 4.85 -5.14
N ASP A 151 -8.35 6.01 -5.35
CA ASP A 151 -8.71 7.01 -6.36
C ASP A 151 -7.60 7.06 -7.42
N ASP A 152 -7.96 7.03 -8.70
CA ASP A 152 -7.00 7.17 -9.82
C ASP A 152 -7.65 7.87 -11.03
N SER A 153 -6.97 7.94 -12.17
CA SER A 153 -7.55 8.43 -13.42
C SER A 153 -7.41 7.47 -14.60
N ASP A 154 -8.51 7.27 -15.33
CA ASP A 154 -8.55 6.50 -16.58
C ASP A 154 -8.85 7.45 -17.74
N GLU A 155 -7.99 7.48 -18.75
CA GLU A 155 -8.06 8.43 -19.88
C GLU A 155 -8.23 9.91 -19.43
N GLY A 156 -7.60 10.28 -18.30
CA GLY A 156 -7.70 11.61 -17.69
C GLY A 156 -8.99 11.88 -16.91
N ARG A 157 -9.90 10.91 -16.80
CA ARG A 157 -11.16 11.01 -16.05
C ARG A 157 -11.00 10.37 -14.66
N PRO A 158 -11.44 11.01 -13.56
CA PRO A 158 -11.37 10.41 -12.23
C PRO A 158 -12.18 9.11 -12.13
N VAL A 159 -11.60 8.09 -11.50
CA VAL A 159 -12.22 6.79 -11.24
C VAL A 159 -11.93 6.32 -9.82
N LYS A 160 -12.87 5.54 -9.26
CA LYS A 160 -12.61 4.71 -8.08
C LYS A 160 -12.03 3.39 -8.55
N VAL A 161 -10.98 2.93 -7.86
CA VAL A 161 -10.32 1.64 -8.11
C VAL A 161 -10.67 0.69 -6.97
N ARG A 162 -10.94 -0.58 -7.28
CA ARG A 162 -11.05 -1.68 -6.33
C ARG A 162 -10.10 -2.79 -6.73
N PHE A 163 -9.24 -3.23 -5.81
CA PHE A 163 -8.55 -4.51 -5.94
C PHE A 163 -9.23 -5.55 -5.06
N ILE A 164 -9.35 -6.77 -5.59
CA ILE A 164 -9.71 -7.97 -4.85
C ILE A 164 -8.50 -8.89 -4.89
N TRP A 165 -8.09 -9.40 -3.73
CA TRP A 165 -7.21 -10.57 -3.62
C TRP A 165 -8.05 -11.75 -3.11
N THR A 166 -7.74 -12.96 -3.56
CA THR A 166 -8.35 -14.19 -3.05
C THR A 166 -7.26 -15.26 -2.99
N ARG A 167 -6.93 -15.73 -1.79
CA ARG A 167 -6.11 -16.94 -1.64
C ARG A 167 -6.98 -18.13 -2.02
N ILE A 168 -6.44 -19.06 -2.81
CA ILE A 168 -7.15 -20.26 -3.27
C ILE A 168 -6.62 -21.48 -2.49
N ASP A 169 -5.30 -21.60 -2.43
CA ASP A 169 -4.58 -22.56 -1.59
C ASP A 169 -3.16 -22.02 -1.27
N ALA A 170 -2.22 -22.89 -0.90
CA ALA A 170 -0.84 -22.51 -0.59
C ALA A 170 -0.04 -22.01 -1.81
N ASP A 171 -0.38 -22.44 -3.02
CA ASP A 171 0.36 -22.20 -4.26
C ASP A 171 -0.46 -21.49 -5.35
N HIS A 172 -1.74 -21.19 -5.09
CA HIS A 172 -2.64 -20.48 -6.00
C HIS A 172 -3.31 -19.26 -5.34
N ALA A 173 -3.34 -18.15 -6.09
CA ALA A 173 -4.05 -16.94 -5.68
C ALA A 173 -4.58 -16.15 -6.88
N ARG A 174 -5.76 -15.54 -6.72
CA ARG A 174 -6.36 -14.62 -7.71
C ARG A 174 -6.20 -13.17 -7.27
N TRP A 175 -5.95 -12.30 -8.24
CA TRP A 175 -6.14 -10.86 -8.11
C TRP A 175 -7.09 -10.35 -9.20
N GLU A 176 -7.89 -9.34 -8.86
CA GLU A 176 -8.80 -8.65 -9.78
C GLU A 176 -8.77 -7.13 -9.54
N GLN A 177 -8.75 -6.36 -10.62
CA GLN A 177 -8.98 -4.91 -10.62
C GLN A 177 -10.33 -4.59 -11.26
N ALA A 178 -11.13 -3.80 -10.56
CA ALA A 178 -12.32 -3.16 -11.10
C ALA A 178 -12.25 -1.63 -10.97
N PHE A 179 -12.78 -0.93 -11.97
CA PHE A 179 -12.94 0.53 -11.96
C PHE A 179 -14.42 0.91 -11.80
N SER A 180 -14.69 2.08 -11.23
CA SER A 180 -16.03 2.65 -11.07
C SER A 180 -16.00 4.16 -11.24
N ARG A 181 -17.11 4.76 -11.69
CA ARG A 181 -17.30 6.22 -11.75
C ARG A 181 -18.10 6.78 -10.57
N ASP A 182 -18.82 5.93 -9.84
CA ASP A 182 -19.73 6.32 -8.74
C ASP A 182 -19.50 5.56 -7.43
N GLY A 183 -18.58 4.59 -7.42
CA GLY A 183 -18.29 3.69 -6.30
C GLY A 183 -19.28 2.53 -6.14
N LYS A 184 -20.29 2.39 -7.02
CA LYS A 184 -21.38 1.42 -6.89
C LYS A 184 -21.39 0.43 -8.04
N ALA A 185 -21.33 0.91 -9.29
CA ALA A 185 -21.20 0.07 -10.47
C ALA A 185 -19.71 -0.17 -10.79
N TRP A 186 -19.30 -1.43 -10.93
CA TRP A 186 -17.88 -1.82 -11.04
C TRP A 186 -17.63 -2.64 -12.30
N GLU A 187 -16.74 -2.15 -13.17
CA GLU A 187 -16.25 -2.88 -14.36
C GLU A 187 -14.91 -3.55 -14.02
N THR A 188 -14.92 -4.87 -13.80
CA THR A 188 -13.69 -5.66 -13.69
C THR A 188 -12.97 -5.64 -15.04
N ASN A 189 -11.74 -5.13 -15.05
CA ASN A 189 -11.01 -4.81 -16.28
C ASN A 189 -9.58 -5.39 -16.33
N TRP A 190 -9.13 -6.04 -15.25
CA TRP A 190 -7.91 -6.85 -15.24
C TRP A 190 -8.08 -7.96 -14.20
N THR A 191 -7.73 -9.20 -14.55
CA THR A 191 -7.55 -10.30 -13.60
C THR A 191 -6.18 -10.96 -13.77
N MET A 192 -5.66 -11.54 -12.70
CA MET A 192 -4.42 -12.31 -12.67
C MET A 192 -4.63 -13.60 -11.87
N GLU A 193 -4.47 -14.75 -12.53
CA GLU A 193 -4.36 -16.05 -11.86
C GLU A 193 -2.88 -16.33 -11.60
N HIS A 194 -2.49 -16.47 -10.32
CA HIS A 194 -1.12 -16.73 -9.90
C HIS A 194 -0.92 -18.20 -9.52
N THR A 195 0.22 -18.76 -9.94
CA THR A 195 0.71 -20.09 -9.54
C THR A 195 2.16 -19.95 -9.06
N ARG A 196 2.43 -20.43 -7.83
CA ARG A 196 3.77 -20.41 -7.24
C ARG A 196 4.74 -21.24 -8.07
N ILE A 197 5.99 -20.77 -8.17
CA ILE A 197 7.07 -21.47 -8.87
C ILE A 197 8.30 -21.60 -7.96
N ALA A 198 9.20 -22.51 -8.33
CA ALA A 198 10.51 -22.62 -7.72
C ALA A 198 11.36 -21.34 -7.96
N ALA A 199 12.39 -21.18 -7.14
CA ALA A 199 13.41 -20.13 -7.28
C ALA A 199 14.49 -20.50 -8.29
#